data_AF-A0A7W4I8B1-F1
#
_entry.id   AF-A0A7W4I8B1-F1
#
_cell.length_a   1.000
_cell.length_b   1.000
_cell.length_c   1.000
_cell.angle_alpha   90.00
_cell.angle_beta   90.00
_cell.angle_gamma   90.00
#
_symmetry.space_group_name_H-M   'P 1'
#
loop_
_entity.id
_entity.type
_entity.pdbx_description
1 polymer ?
#
loop_
_entity_poly.entity_id
_entity_poly.type
_entity_poly.pdbx_seq_one_letter_code
_entity_poly.pdbx_strand_id
1 'polypeptide(L)'
;MENTCSTSLDALVEAFRRHPSYSRLMEHTPGLGSVVPWTVVECSHDMFEATGLVVRGSLESGTWDLCGSFRLFTTDFVADGEVLTIHGWCGEVAVRETRADRPTSAPAPDWDDLFSNPESQVRAFRAALDAYPMRGELMLRTPFLGVGVPWVVVRLGGLDDAELGLVVAGGLVARPDGSRDWDLNRPFQAFVTPRGSPARIVPVDPACSPVSVECTVPADAWHHAEPEALTMLGEMADAMAAWSARSDLVVAWTRRAAVEGLTPAPARYVELAFGTDVYRGLEIAGPDVDDMGCDWNEPITLMLPSGRIVELDAAQADRHVMVGGHDHVVR
;
A
#
# COMPACT_ATOMS: atom_id res chain seq x y z
N MET A 1 -10.17 50.93 1.37
CA MET A 1 -11.07 50.16 0.49
C MET A 1 -10.58 48.73 0.59
N GLU A 2 -10.92 48.08 1.72
CA GLU A 2 -10.40 46.77 2.09
C GLU A 2 -11.31 45.72 1.47
N ASN A 3 -10.81 45.09 0.41
CA ASN A 3 -11.41 43.90 -0.17
C ASN A 3 -10.52 42.71 0.25
N THR A 4 -10.49 42.41 1.55
CA THR A 4 -9.90 41.16 2.04
C THR A 4 -10.85 40.03 1.68
N CYS A 5 -10.71 39.54 0.44
CA CYS A 5 -11.28 38.28 0.04
C CYS A 5 -10.64 37.22 0.92
N SER A 6 -11.35 36.77 1.95
CA SER A 6 -10.97 35.59 2.73
C SER A 6 -10.91 34.41 1.75
N THR A 7 -9.72 34.10 1.27
CA THR A 7 -9.49 32.94 0.43
C THR A 7 -9.69 31.72 1.31
N SER A 8 -10.82 31.03 1.16
CA SER A 8 -11.13 29.86 1.97
C SER A 8 -10.09 28.77 1.74
N LEU A 9 -9.77 28.00 2.78
CA LEU A 9 -8.83 26.89 2.70
C LEU A 9 -9.16 25.93 1.54
N ASP A 10 -10.45 25.65 1.31
CA ASP A 10 -10.89 24.81 0.20
C ASP A 10 -10.50 25.36 -1.18
N ALA A 11 -10.61 26.68 -1.38
CA ALA A 11 -10.22 27.31 -2.64
C ALA A 11 -8.70 27.25 -2.84
N LEU A 12 -7.90 27.44 -1.79
CA LEU A 12 -6.44 27.31 -1.86
C LEU A 12 -6.00 25.88 -2.13
N VAL A 13 -6.59 24.89 -1.45
CA VAL A 13 -6.29 23.46 -1.67
C VAL A 13 -6.63 23.06 -3.11
N GLU A 14 -7.78 23.50 -3.60
CA GLU A 14 -8.22 23.16 -4.94
C GLU A 14 -7.37 23.86 -6.02
N ALA A 15 -6.97 25.12 -5.81
CA ALA A 15 -6.01 25.81 -6.66
C ALA A 15 -4.64 25.11 -6.64
N PHE A 16 -4.16 24.71 -5.46
CA PHE A 16 -2.89 24.00 -5.31
C PHE A 16 -2.88 22.66 -6.05
N ARG A 17 -3.98 21.88 -6.00
CA ARG A 17 -4.13 20.61 -6.72
C ARG A 17 -4.04 20.77 -8.24
N ARG A 18 -4.44 21.93 -8.77
CA ARG A 18 -4.36 22.24 -10.21
C ARG A 18 -3.03 22.85 -10.63
N HIS A 19 -2.21 23.27 -9.68
CA HIS A 19 -0.94 23.92 -9.97
C HIS A 19 0.05 22.93 -10.61
N PRO A 20 0.80 23.30 -11.67
CA PRO A 20 1.69 22.38 -12.40
C PRO A 20 2.75 21.68 -11.55
N SER A 21 3.15 22.31 -10.44
CA SER A 21 4.14 21.76 -9.50
C SER A 21 3.55 20.81 -8.44
N TYR A 22 2.25 20.53 -8.46
CA TYR A 22 1.55 19.74 -7.43
C TYR A 22 2.23 18.40 -7.16
N SER A 23 2.38 17.55 -8.19
CA SER A 23 2.99 16.22 -8.04
C SER A 23 4.39 16.28 -7.45
N ARG A 24 5.22 17.21 -7.93
CA ARG A 24 6.59 17.41 -7.42
C ARG A 24 6.59 17.89 -5.97
N LEU A 25 5.66 18.74 -5.56
CA LEU A 25 5.59 19.22 -4.18
C LEU A 25 5.08 18.13 -3.24
N MET A 26 4.13 17.30 -3.69
CA MET A 26 3.66 16.14 -2.96
C MET A 26 4.75 15.08 -2.74
N GLU A 27 5.66 14.87 -3.70
CA GLU A 27 6.84 14.01 -3.52
C GLU A 27 7.74 14.47 -2.35
N HIS A 28 7.82 15.78 -2.12
CA HIS A 28 8.68 16.37 -1.09
C HIS A 28 7.97 16.61 0.24
N THR A 29 6.65 16.41 0.30
CA THR A 29 5.84 16.49 1.50
C THR A 29 4.75 15.42 1.43
N PRO A 30 5.15 14.14 1.50
CA PRO A 30 4.21 13.03 1.44
C PRO A 30 3.24 13.09 2.62
N GLY A 31 1.96 12.81 2.36
CA GLY A 31 0.92 12.87 3.38
C GLY A 31 0.37 14.28 3.67
N LEU A 32 0.75 15.31 2.89
CA LEU A 32 0.11 16.63 2.96
C LEU A 32 -1.39 16.53 2.68
N GLY A 33 -2.18 17.10 3.57
CA GLY A 33 -3.63 17.00 3.62
C GLY A 33 -4.15 15.78 4.39
N SER A 34 -3.35 14.76 4.69
CA SER A 34 -3.81 13.57 5.44
C SER A 34 -3.12 13.42 6.79
N VAL A 35 -1.80 13.21 6.78
CA VAL A 35 -0.96 13.12 7.99
C VAL A 35 -0.49 14.50 8.42
N VAL A 36 -0.07 15.32 7.46
CA VAL A 36 0.29 16.73 7.68
C VAL A 36 -0.93 17.56 7.31
N PRO A 37 -1.53 18.32 8.23
CA PRO A 37 -2.75 19.03 7.93
C PRO A 37 -2.49 20.12 6.90
N TRP A 38 -3.51 20.43 6.11
CA TRP A 38 -3.54 21.67 5.35
C TRP A 38 -3.54 22.83 6.34
N THR A 39 -2.53 23.70 6.25
CA THR A 39 -2.41 24.85 7.15
C THR A 39 -2.32 26.11 6.33
N VAL A 40 -3.28 27.01 6.52
CA VAL A 40 -3.23 28.37 5.98
C VAL A 40 -2.51 29.23 7.00
N VAL A 41 -1.47 29.92 6.53
CA VAL A 41 -0.76 30.92 7.32
C VAL A 41 -0.85 32.27 6.63
N GLU A 42 -0.84 33.30 7.45
CA GLU A 42 -0.63 34.67 7.05
C GLU A 42 0.76 35.08 7.52
N CYS A 43 1.59 35.53 6.58
CA CYS A 43 2.92 36.04 6.84
C CYS A 43 2.88 37.55 6.66
N SER A 44 3.19 38.30 7.72
CA SER A 44 3.26 39.76 7.67
C SER A 44 4.63 40.25 8.12
N HIS A 45 5.18 41.19 7.34
CA HIS A 45 6.40 41.92 7.61
C HIS A 45 6.26 43.31 6.99
N ASP A 46 7.07 44.28 7.44
CA ASP A 46 6.91 45.71 7.10
C ASP A 46 6.81 46.01 5.59
N MET A 47 7.30 45.12 4.74
CA MET A 47 7.32 45.25 3.28
C MET A 47 6.62 44.09 2.54
N PHE A 48 6.06 43.11 3.24
CA PHE A 48 5.50 41.92 2.63
C PHE A 48 4.36 41.36 3.46
N GLU A 49 3.22 41.12 2.81
CA GLU A 49 2.08 40.43 3.38
C GLU A 49 1.65 39.36 2.38
N ALA A 50 1.50 38.12 2.84
CA ALA A 50 0.94 37.04 2.02
C ALA A 50 0.17 36.05 2.88
N THR A 51 -0.98 35.64 2.39
CA THR A 51 -1.76 34.53 2.92
C THR A 51 -1.61 33.34 1.99
N GLY A 52 -1.38 32.15 2.54
CA GLY A 52 -1.25 30.97 1.70
C GLY A 52 -1.22 29.66 2.45
N LEU A 53 -1.20 28.58 1.67
CA LEU A 53 -1.14 27.22 2.13
C LEU A 53 0.32 26.80 2.33
N VAL A 54 0.66 26.29 3.52
CA VAL A 54 1.98 25.71 3.75
C VAL A 54 2.04 24.36 3.03
N VAL A 55 2.97 24.23 2.09
CA VAL A 55 3.10 23.05 1.22
C VAL A 55 4.43 22.32 1.38
N ARG A 56 5.37 22.90 2.14
CA ARG A 56 6.65 22.27 2.52
C ARG A 56 7.26 22.99 3.70
N GLY A 57 7.99 22.29 4.55
CA GLY A 57 8.65 22.86 5.71
C GLY A 57 9.12 21.77 6.66
N SER A 58 9.74 22.18 7.77
CA SER A 58 10.01 21.27 8.88
C SER A 58 8.71 20.98 9.64
N LEU A 59 8.63 19.79 10.25
CA LEU A 59 7.51 19.41 11.10
C LEU A 59 8.03 19.19 12.51
N GLU A 60 7.27 19.67 13.50
CA GLU A 60 7.50 19.42 14.91
C GLU A 60 6.20 18.90 15.53
N SER A 61 6.27 17.74 16.19
CA SER A 61 5.12 17.09 16.84
C SER A 61 3.87 16.93 15.96
N GLY A 62 4.05 16.76 14.64
CA GLY A 62 2.95 16.56 13.68
C GLY A 62 2.33 17.84 13.11
N THR A 63 2.87 19.02 13.44
CA THR A 63 2.47 20.31 12.87
C THR A 63 3.66 21.02 12.20
N TRP A 64 3.40 22.03 11.38
CA TRP A 64 4.45 22.83 10.75
C TRP A 64 5.29 23.59 11.78
N ASP A 65 6.61 23.46 11.68
CA ASP A 65 7.55 24.40 12.29
C ASP A 65 7.66 25.62 11.37
N LEU A 66 6.98 26.70 11.78
CA LEU A 66 6.91 27.96 11.06
C LEU A 66 8.03 28.94 11.45
N CYS A 67 8.86 28.59 12.45
CA CYS A 67 10.03 29.37 12.83
C CYS A 67 11.20 29.12 11.86
N GLY A 68 11.22 27.95 11.22
CA GLY A 68 12.19 27.56 10.19
C GLY A 68 11.89 28.12 8.80
N SER A 69 12.57 27.55 7.79
CA SER A 69 12.25 27.85 6.39
C SER A 69 11.11 26.94 5.92
N PHE A 70 10.12 27.51 5.24
CA PHE A 70 8.98 26.78 4.68
C PHE A 70 8.61 27.32 3.30
N ARG A 71 7.74 26.60 2.57
CA ARG A 71 7.18 27.03 1.30
C ARG A 71 5.68 27.27 1.42
N LEU A 72 5.28 28.42 0.89
CA LEU A 72 3.92 28.92 0.92
C LEU A 72 3.38 28.92 -0.51
N PHE A 73 2.31 28.19 -0.77
CA PHE A 73 1.51 28.35 -1.98
C PHE A 73 0.48 29.46 -1.75
N THR A 74 0.50 30.51 -2.57
CA THR A 74 -0.41 31.66 -2.44
C THR A 74 -0.98 32.05 -3.79
N THR A 75 -2.19 32.60 -3.79
CA THR A 75 -2.85 33.18 -4.96
C THR A 75 -2.88 34.71 -4.93
N ASP A 76 -2.24 35.34 -3.93
CA ASP A 76 -2.34 36.78 -3.69
C ASP A 76 -1.64 37.62 -4.77
N PHE A 77 -0.62 37.05 -5.41
CA PHE A 77 0.17 37.74 -6.43
C PHE A 77 -0.09 37.23 -7.86
N VAL A 78 -0.42 35.94 -8.00
CA VAL A 78 -0.68 35.27 -9.28
C VAL A 78 -1.97 34.46 -9.16
N ALA A 79 -2.91 34.68 -10.08
CA ALA A 79 -4.24 34.03 -10.05
C ALA A 79 -4.16 32.50 -10.14
N ASP A 80 -3.20 31.97 -10.91
CA ASP A 80 -2.95 30.52 -11.02
C ASP A 80 -2.18 29.95 -9.81
N GLY A 81 -1.82 30.81 -8.87
CA GLY A 81 -1.02 30.51 -7.70
C GLY A 81 0.47 30.51 -7.97
N GLU A 82 1.25 30.84 -6.95
CA GLU A 82 2.70 30.71 -6.95
C GLU A 82 3.20 30.10 -5.64
N VAL A 83 4.44 29.58 -5.67
CA VAL A 83 5.08 28.96 -4.50
C VAL A 83 6.25 29.82 -4.06
N LEU A 84 6.07 30.49 -2.93
CA LEU A 84 7.07 31.31 -2.29
C LEU A 84 7.92 30.46 -1.35
N THR A 85 9.21 30.77 -1.25
CA THR A 85 10.07 30.19 -0.21
C THR A 85 10.31 31.25 0.85
N ILE A 86 9.85 30.94 2.06
CA ILE A 86 9.99 31.78 3.24
C ILE A 86 11.24 31.29 3.99
N HIS A 87 12.28 32.12 4.03
CA HIS A 87 13.55 31.79 4.67
C HIS A 87 13.73 32.58 5.96
N GLY A 88 13.86 31.89 7.10
CA GLY A 88 14.25 32.51 8.38
C GLY A 88 13.45 33.77 8.69
N TRP A 89 12.12 33.67 8.59
CA TRP A 89 11.20 34.81 8.63
C TRP A 89 11.39 35.64 9.91
N CYS A 90 11.66 36.93 9.75
CA CYS A 90 11.79 37.89 10.86
C CYS A 90 10.49 38.69 11.11
N GLY A 91 9.41 38.39 10.39
CA GLY A 91 8.09 38.97 10.59
C GLY A 91 7.18 38.10 11.47
N GLU A 92 5.90 38.43 11.51
CA GLU A 92 4.89 37.62 12.19
C GLU A 92 4.35 36.54 11.22
N VAL A 93 4.15 35.33 11.73
CA VAL A 93 3.44 34.25 11.02
C VAL A 93 2.27 33.83 11.90
N ALA A 94 1.06 34.04 11.40
CA ALA A 94 -0.17 33.66 12.09
C ALA A 94 -0.83 32.49 11.37
N VAL A 95 -1.12 31.40 12.08
CA VAL A 95 -1.95 30.31 11.57
C VAL A 95 -3.40 30.77 11.54
N ARG A 96 -4.02 30.74 10.36
CA ARG A 96 -5.43 31.15 10.17
C ARG A 96 -6.39 29.97 10.24
N GLU A 97 -6.03 28.87 9.59
CA GLU A 97 -6.86 27.66 9.55
C GLU A 97 -5.96 26.42 9.45
N THR A 98 -6.39 25.32 10.05
CA THR A 98 -5.73 24.02 9.93
C THR A 98 -6.77 22.92 9.76
N ARG A 99 -6.65 22.11 8.71
CA ARG A 99 -7.57 21.00 8.42
C ARG A 99 -6.82 19.81 7.85
N ALA A 100 -6.93 18.65 8.49
CA ALA A 100 -6.67 17.40 7.80
C ALA A 100 -7.89 17.05 6.94
N ASP A 101 -7.69 16.71 5.67
CA ASP A 101 -8.68 15.95 4.94
C ASP A 101 -8.94 14.70 5.76
N ARG A 102 -10.16 14.61 6.30
CA ARG A 102 -10.61 13.41 7.01
C ARG A 102 -10.29 12.26 6.06
N PRO A 103 -9.46 11.27 6.44
CA PRO A 103 -9.35 10.07 5.63
C PRO A 103 -10.79 9.62 5.41
N THR A 104 -11.20 9.50 4.15
CA THR A 104 -12.53 9.01 3.81
C THR A 104 -12.61 7.70 4.56
N SER A 105 -13.39 7.68 5.64
CA SER A 105 -13.40 6.56 6.56
C SER A 105 -13.88 5.40 5.72
N ALA A 106 -12.96 4.49 5.34
CA ALA A 106 -13.35 3.14 5.06
C ALA A 106 -14.26 2.73 6.24
N PRO A 107 -15.43 2.12 5.97
CA PRO A 107 -16.34 1.75 7.04
C PRO A 107 -15.52 1.05 8.12
N ALA A 108 -15.62 1.56 9.35
CA ALA A 108 -14.92 0.96 10.47
C ALA A 108 -15.25 -0.54 10.44
N PRO A 109 -14.24 -1.42 10.45
CA PRO A 109 -14.49 -2.84 10.37
C PRO A 109 -15.41 -3.25 11.52
N ASP A 110 -16.30 -4.21 11.26
CA ASP A 110 -17.15 -4.78 12.30
C ASP A 110 -16.24 -5.38 13.39
N TRP A 111 -16.15 -4.67 14.51
CA TRP A 111 -15.20 -4.99 15.56
C TRP A 111 -15.53 -6.31 16.26
N ASP A 112 -16.79 -6.74 16.26
CA ASP A 112 -17.20 -8.00 16.89
C ASP A 112 -16.81 -9.21 16.02
N ASP A 113 -16.77 -9.04 14.69
CA ASP A 113 -16.30 -10.06 13.74
C ASP A 113 -14.75 -10.12 13.69
N LEU A 114 -14.09 -8.97 13.91
CA LEU A 114 -12.63 -8.87 14.00
C LEU A 114 -12.03 -9.70 15.14
N PHE A 115 -12.65 -9.80 16.30
CA PHE A 115 -12.06 -10.54 17.43
C PHE A 115 -12.21 -12.06 17.34
N SER A 116 -12.89 -12.58 16.31
CA SER A 116 -13.24 -14.00 16.19
C SER A 116 -12.39 -14.78 15.15
N ASN A 117 -11.74 -14.09 14.20
CA ASN A 117 -10.95 -14.74 13.14
C ASN A 117 -9.60 -14.01 12.87
N PRO A 118 -8.44 -14.66 13.12
CA PRO A 118 -7.10 -14.17 12.77
C PRO A 118 -6.93 -13.62 11.34
N GLU A 119 -7.52 -14.28 10.34
CA GLU A 119 -7.41 -13.85 8.94
C GLU A 119 -8.20 -12.56 8.69
N SER A 120 -9.36 -12.40 9.32
CA SER A 120 -10.14 -11.18 9.25
C SER A 120 -9.40 -9.99 9.88
N GLN A 121 -8.64 -10.24 10.97
CA GLN A 121 -7.79 -9.22 11.59
C GLN A 121 -6.67 -8.78 10.66
N VAL A 122 -5.90 -9.72 10.12
CA VAL A 122 -4.81 -9.40 9.18
C VAL A 122 -5.36 -8.72 7.93
N ARG A 123 -6.51 -9.14 7.40
CA ARG A 123 -7.15 -8.51 6.24
C ARG A 123 -7.57 -7.07 6.52
N ALA A 124 -8.15 -6.78 7.68
CA ALA A 124 -8.54 -5.41 8.04
C ALA A 124 -7.32 -4.51 8.26
N PHE A 125 -6.28 -5.01 8.95
CA PHE A 125 -5.03 -4.27 9.12
C PHE A 125 -4.34 -4.02 7.79
N ARG A 126 -4.31 -5.00 6.88
CA ARG A 126 -3.80 -4.82 5.52
C ARG A 126 -4.61 -3.78 4.75
N ALA A 127 -5.94 -3.84 4.78
CA ALA A 127 -6.77 -2.85 4.08
C ALA A 127 -6.51 -1.43 4.60
N ALA A 128 -6.35 -1.28 5.92
CA ALA A 128 -5.96 -0.01 6.54
C ALA A 128 -4.53 0.42 6.17
N LEU A 129 -3.60 -0.53 6.07
CA LEU A 129 -2.23 -0.30 5.62
C LEU A 129 -2.17 0.10 4.14
N ASP A 130 -3.01 -0.50 3.31
CA ASP A 130 -3.12 -0.20 1.89
C ASP A 130 -3.67 1.23 1.66
N ALA A 131 -4.57 1.67 2.53
CA ALA A 131 -5.06 3.05 2.57
C ALA A 131 -4.12 4.03 3.29
N TYR A 132 -3.01 3.56 3.88
CA TYR A 132 -2.12 4.39 4.67
C TYR A 132 -1.26 5.29 3.76
N PRO A 133 -1.24 6.62 3.95
CA PRO A 133 -0.54 7.54 3.04
C PRO A 133 0.97 7.28 2.89
N MET A 134 1.62 6.68 3.90
CA MET A 134 3.05 6.36 3.89
C MET A 134 3.33 4.89 3.57
N ARG A 135 2.35 4.13 3.06
CA ARG A 135 2.51 2.71 2.69
C ARG A 135 3.75 2.47 1.82
N GLY A 136 3.98 3.30 0.81
CA GLY A 136 5.14 3.14 -0.08
C GLY A 136 6.47 3.20 0.67
N GLU A 137 6.64 4.16 1.58
CA GLU A 137 7.85 4.28 2.40
C GLU A 137 8.00 3.11 3.37
N LEU A 138 6.88 2.65 3.95
CA LEU A 138 6.87 1.50 4.84
C LEU A 138 7.29 0.22 4.12
N MET A 139 6.72 -0.07 2.94
CA MET A 139 7.07 -1.24 2.14
C MET A 139 8.52 -1.21 1.65
N LEU A 140 9.12 -0.02 1.46
CA LEU A 140 10.55 0.10 1.17
C LEU A 140 11.45 -0.33 2.33
N ARG A 141 11.00 -0.13 3.58
CA ARG A 141 11.75 -0.52 4.78
C ARG A 141 11.58 -2.00 5.12
N THR A 142 10.45 -2.59 4.73
CA THR A 142 10.13 -4.00 4.97
C THR A 142 9.54 -4.68 3.73
N PRO A 143 10.36 -4.86 2.67
CA PRO A 143 9.89 -5.36 1.37
C PRO A 143 9.46 -6.84 1.39
N PHE A 144 9.75 -7.57 2.47
CA PHE A 144 9.44 -8.99 2.63
C PHE A 144 8.22 -9.25 3.53
N LEU A 145 7.52 -8.18 3.96
CA LEU A 145 6.34 -8.33 4.80
C LEU A 145 5.21 -9.03 4.03
N GLY A 146 4.80 -10.20 4.51
CA GLY A 146 3.84 -11.06 3.83
C GLY A 146 4.43 -11.92 2.71
N VAL A 147 5.75 -11.81 2.45
CA VAL A 147 6.48 -12.62 1.45
C VAL A 147 7.81 -13.06 2.05
N GLY A 148 7.85 -14.27 2.64
CA GLY A 148 9.00 -14.78 3.40
C GLY A 148 9.13 -14.26 4.85
N VAL A 149 8.37 -13.22 5.24
CA VAL A 149 8.15 -12.81 6.64
C VAL A 149 6.65 -12.83 6.97
N PRO A 150 6.20 -13.51 8.03
CA PRO A 150 4.79 -13.68 8.34
C PRO A 150 4.12 -12.37 8.76
N TRP A 151 2.80 -12.31 8.58
CA TRP A 151 1.98 -11.27 9.21
C TRP A 151 1.78 -11.65 10.67
N VAL A 152 2.15 -10.74 11.58
CA VAL A 152 1.95 -10.95 13.01
C VAL A 152 1.11 -9.81 13.57
N VAL A 153 -0.02 -10.17 14.18
CA VAL A 153 -0.84 -9.25 14.96
C VAL A 153 -0.49 -9.44 16.41
N VAL A 154 -0.13 -8.34 17.06
CA VAL A 154 0.20 -8.28 18.48
C VAL A 154 -0.83 -7.45 19.22
N ARG A 155 -1.06 -7.81 20.48
CA ARG A 155 -1.71 -6.95 21.45
C ARG A 155 -0.64 -6.24 22.27
N LEU A 156 -0.77 -4.92 22.34
CA LEU A 156 0.15 -4.03 23.06
C LEU A 156 -0.51 -3.61 24.38
N GLY A 157 0.07 -3.97 25.51
CA GLY A 157 -0.39 -3.50 26.82
C GLY A 157 0.39 -2.25 27.26
N GLY A 158 -0.30 -1.35 27.99
CA GLY A 158 0.29 -0.12 28.54
C GLY A 158 0.05 1.16 27.71
N LEU A 159 -0.57 1.05 26.55
CA LEU A 159 -1.33 2.15 25.94
C LEU A 159 -2.70 2.19 26.63
N ASP A 160 -3.29 3.38 26.79
CA ASP A 160 -4.48 3.61 27.64
C ASP A 160 -5.71 2.74 27.28
N ASP A 161 -5.67 2.02 26.16
CA ASP A 161 -6.46 0.83 25.86
C ASP A 161 -5.54 -0.24 25.22
N ALA A 162 -5.83 -1.52 25.44
CA ALA A 162 -5.09 -2.62 24.81
C ALA A 162 -5.29 -2.58 23.27
N GLU A 163 -4.37 -1.95 22.56
CA GLU A 163 -4.42 -1.79 21.11
C GLU A 163 -3.89 -3.05 20.41
N LEU A 164 -4.62 -3.52 19.40
CA LEU A 164 -4.09 -4.45 18.41
C LEU A 164 -3.20 -3.68 17.43
N GLY A 165 -2.09 -4.29 17.04
CA GLY A 165 -1.18 -3.75 16.05
C GLY A 165 -0.65 -4.83 15.12
N LEU A 166 -0.42 -4.47 13.87
CA LEU A 166 0.29 -5.30 12.90
C LEU A 166 1.77 -4.99 12.97
N VAL A 167 2.63 -6.01 13.13
CA VAL A 167 4.08 -5.81 13.12
C VAL A 167 4.52 -5.48 11.69
N VAL A 168 5.15 -4.32 11.52
CA VAL A 168 5.53 -3.80 10.19
C VAL A 168 7.03 -3.53 10.04
N ALA A 169 7.79 -3.49 11.14
CA ALA A 169 9.26 -3.44 11.10
C ALA A 169 9.86 -3.96 12.42
N GLY A 170 11.10 -4.44 12.40
CA GLY A 170 11.75 -5.05 13.57
C GLY A 170 12.88 -6.01 13.18
N GLY A 171 13.50 -6.63 14.19
CA GLY A 171 14.47 -7.71 14.00
C GLY A 171 13.79 -8.98 13.50
N LEU A 172 14.52 -9.78 12.72
CA LEU A 172 14.06 -11.09 12.23
C LEU A 172 14.96 -12.20 12.78
N VAL A 173 14.36 -13.36 13.05
CA VAL A 173 15.03 -14.62 13.39
C VAL A 173 14.80 -15.65 12.30
N ALA A 174 15.86 -16.37 11.92
CA ALA A 174 15.76 -17.45 10.95
C ALA A 174 15.16 -18.70 11.60
N ARG A 175 14.26 -19.39 10.90
CA ARG A 175 13.71 -20.68 11.30
C ARG A 175 14.48 -21.85 10.68
N PRO A 176 14.41 -23.06 11.28
CA PRO A 176 15.05 -24.26 10.74
C PRO A 176 14.55 -24.69 9.35
N ASP A 177 13.32 -24.31 8.99
CA ASP A 177 12.69 -24.57 7.69
C ASP A 177 13.13 -23.59 6.59
N GLY A 178 14.00 -22.62 6.92
CA GLY A 178 14.47 -21.59 6.00
C GLY A 178 13.61 -20.33 5.96
N SER A 179 12.43 -20.32 6.60
CA SER A 179 11.59 -19.13 6.74
C SER A 179 12.17 -18.13 7.77
N ARG A 180 11.60 -16.92 7.84
CA ARG A 180 11.96 -15.90 8.85
C ARG A 180 10.74 -15.58 9.70
N ASP A 181 10.97 -15.26 10.97
CA ASP A 181 9.93 -14.76 11.89
C ASP A 181 10.40 -13.48 12.60
N TRP A 182 9.48 -12.75 13.20
CA TRP A 182 9.79 -11.53 13.96
C TRP A 182 10.46 -11.85 15.30
N ASP A 183 11.54 -11.13 15.65
CA ASP A 183 12.13 -11.14 16.99
C ASP A 183 11.41 -10.14 17.88
N LEU A 184 10.27 -10.56 18.43
CA LEU A 184 9.44 -9.73 19.31
C LEU A 184 10.04 -9.50 20.70
N ASN A 185 11.23 -10.03 20.99
CA ASN A 185 11.97 -9.71 22.23
C ASN A 185 12.85 -8.48 22.08
N ARG A 186 12.92 -7.90 20.88
CA ARG A 186 13.66 -6.67 20.58
C ARG A 186 12.71 -5.55 20.19
N PRO A 187 13.15 -4.28 20.22
CA PRO A 187 12.33 -3.17 19.74
C PRO A 187 11.86 -3.37 18.30
N PHE A 188 10.59 -3.07 18.05
CA PHE A 188 9.93 -3.22 16.75
C PHE A 188 8.95 -2.05 16.50
N GLN A 189 8.34 -2.00 15.33
CA GLN A 189 7.30 -1.02 14.98
C GLN A 189 6.00 -1.74 14.67
N ALA A 190 4.91 -1.25 15.26
CA ALA A 190 3.56 -1.75 15.02
C ALA A 190 2.72 -0.69 14.30
N PHE A 191 1.99 -1.10 13.28
CA PHE A 191 0.92 -0.33 12.67
C PHE A 191 -0.36 -0.57 13.47
N VAL A 192 -0.86 0.48 14.11
CA VAL A 192 -2.05 0.43 14.97
C VAL A 192 -3.18 1.24 14.34
N THR A 193 -4.41 0.76 14.53
CA THR A 193 -5.64 1.42 14.07
C THR A 193 -6.57 1.64 15.28
N PRO A 194 -6.31 2.67 16.12
CA PRO A 194 -7.10 2.89 17.31
C PRO A 194 -8.53 3.31 16.96
N ARG A 195 -9.48 2.94 17.82
CA ARG A 195 -10.88 3.35 17.63
C ARG A 195 -11.00 4.88 17.61
N GLY A 196 -11.54 5.41 16.52
CA GLY A 196 -11.79 6.85 16.38
C GLY A 196 -10.54 7.72 16.16
N SER A 197 -9.36 7.12 15.99
CA SER A 197 -8.11 7.82 15.67
C SER A 197 -7.55 7.36 14.32
N PRO A 198 -6.80 8.21 13.62
CA PRO A 198 -6.11 7.80 12.39
C PRO A 198 -5.09 6.69 12.69
N ALA A 199 -4.90 5.82 11.71
CA ALA A 199 -3.88 4.78 11.78
C ALA A 199 -2.49 5.41 11.88
N ARG A 200 -1.62 4.80 12.69
CA ARG A 200 -0.27 5.30 12.96
C ARG A 200 0.70 4.16 13.17
N ILE A 201 1.98 4.44 12.99
CA ILE A 201 3.06 3.52 13.34
C ILE A 201 3.60 3.94 14.70
N VAL A 202 3.68 2.98 15.63
CA VAL A 202 4.21 3.21 16.98
C VAL A 202 5.47 2.37 17.19
N PRO A 203 6.53 2.94 17.81
CA PRO A 203 7.64 2.15 18.30
C PRO A 203 7.18 1.34 19.52
N VAL A 204 7.57 0.08 19.57
CA VAL A 204 7.28 -0.83 20.68
C VAL A 204 8.59 -1.33 21.24
N ASP A 205 8.80 -1.10 22.53
CA ASP A 205 9.89 -1.72 23.28
C ASP A 205 9.28 -2.81 24.19
N PRO A 206 9.46 -4.10 23.86
CA PRO A 206 8.92 -5.21 24.65
C PRO A 206 9.52 -5.29 26.07
N ALA A 207 10.64 -4.60 26.33
CA ALA A 207 11.19 -4.48 27.69
C ALA A 207 10.38 -3.51 28.57
N CYS A 208 9.66 -2.57 27.96
CA CYS A 208 8.89 -1.54 28.66
C CYS A 208 7.37 -1.77 28.58
N SER A 209 6.89 -2.50 27.59
CA SER A 209 5.46 -2.74 27.36
C SER A 209 5.19 -4.22 27.15
N PRO A 210 4.21 -4.83 27.85
CA PRO A 210 3.83 -6.21 27.60
C PRO A 210 3.28 -6.36 26.18
N VAL A 211 3.80 -7.34 25.45
CA VAL A 211 3.40 -7.69 24.10
C VAL A 211 2.94 -9.15 24.11
N SER A 212 1.76 -9.43 23.58
CA SER A 212 1.31 -10.79 23.30
C SER A 212 1.02 -10.95 21.81
N VAL A 213 1.43 -12.09 21.25
CA VAL A 213 1.03 -12.47 19.89
C VAL A 213 -0.41 -12.92 19.95
N GLU A 214 -1.27 -12.26 19.18
CA GLU A 214 -2.68 -12.64 19.05
C GLU A 214 -2.85 -13.61 17.91
N CYS A 215 -2.19 -13.34 16.77
CA CYS A 215 -2.13 -14.28 15.68
C CYS A 215 -0.91 -14.11 14.78
N THR A 216 -0.64 -15.16 14.01
CA THR A 216 0.41 -15.21 13.00
C THR A 216 -0.15 -15.86 11.74
N VAL A 217 0.03 -15.21 10.60
CA VAL A 217 -0.31 -15.76 9.28
C VAL A 217 1.01 -15.98 8.53
N PRO A 218 1.32 -17.23 8.10
CA PRO A 218 2.59 -17.56 7.44
C PRO A 218 2.85 -16.71 6.19
N ALA A 219 4.12 -16.45 5.92
CA ALA A 219 4.55 -15.65 4.78
C ALA A 219 4.33 -16.34 3.42
N ASP A 220 4.36 -17.67 3.45
CA ASP A 220 4.32 -18.54 2.25
C ASP A 220 2.88 -18.87 1.86
N ALA A 221 1.93 -18.61 2.76
CA ALA A 221 0.51 -18.64 2.44
C ALA A 221 0.13 -17.50 1.45
N TRP A 222 1.06 -16.58 1.17
CA TRP A 222 0.85 -15.33 0.43
C TRP A 222 1.98 -15.04 -0.59
N HIS A 223 2.71 -16.05 -1.09
CA HIS A 223 3.53 -15.90 -2.32
C HIS A 223 2.58 -15.35 -3.42
N HIS A 224 2.85 -14.23 -4.09
CA HIS A 224 4.04 -13.92 -4.88
C HIS A 224 4.51 -12.48 -4.71
N ALA A 225 5.81 -12.32 -4.90
CA ALA A 225 6.65 -11.22 -4.45
C ALA A 225 6.26 -9.88 -5.00
N GLU A 226 5.77 -8.94 -4.20
CA GLU A 226 5.40 -7.71 -4.84
C GLU A 226 5.20 -6.46 -3.90
N PRO A 227 5.86 -5.28 -4.14
CA PRO A 227 5.12 -4.00 -4.25
C PRO A 227 4.26 -3.97 -5.53
N GLU A 228 4.64 -4.82 -6.44
CA GLU A 228 4.03 -5.28 -7.65
C GLU A 228 2.56 -5.87 -7.34
N ALA A 229 2.06 -6.20 -6.08
CA ALA A 229 1.05 -7.26 -5.71
C ALA A 229 -0.30 -7.10 -6.40
N LEU A 230 -0.61 -5.82 -6.50
CA LEU A 230 -1.83 -5.26 -7.03
C LEU A 230 -1.74 -5.15 -8.55
N THR A 231 -0.54 -5.04 -9.09
CA THR A 231 -0.18 -5.16 -10.51
C THR A 231 -0.39 -6.59 -10.98
N MET A 232 0.17 -7.65 -10.38
CA MET A 232 -0.16 -9.01 -10.86
C MET A 232 -1.62 -9.39 -10.62
N LEU A 233 -2.25 -8.94 -9.51
CA LEU A 233 -3.70 -9.14 -9.34
C LEU A 233 -4.53 -8.38 -10.37
N GLY A 234 -4.12 -7.15 -10.72
CA GLY A 234 -4.75 -6.36 -11.78
C GLY A 234 -4.59 -7.02 -13.15
N GLU A 235 -3.36 -7.44 -13.47
CA GLU A 235 -3.02 -8.17 -14.70
C GLU A 235 -3.77 -9.52 -14.81
N MET A 236 -3.89 -10.27 -13.71
CA MET A 236 -4.66 -11.51 -13.65
C MET A 236 -6.14 -11.25 -13.84
N ALA A 237 -6.70 -10.19 -13.24
CA ALA A 237 -8.09 -9.80 -13.43
C ALA A 237 -8.38 -9.41 -14.89
N ASP A 238 -7.47 -8.65 -15.51
CA ASP A 238 -7.57 -8.25 -16.92
C ASP A 238 -7.47 -9.47 -17.86
N ALA A 239 -6.56 -10.41 -17.59
CA ALA A 239 -6.43 -11.65 -18.35
C ALA A 239 -7.68 -12.55 -18.20
N MET A 240 -8.25 -12.65 -17.00
CA MET A 240 -9.48 -13.40 -16.71
C MET A 240 -10.70 -12.76 -17.40
N ALA A 241 -10.80 -11.43 -17.39
CA ALA A 241 -11.83 -10.70 -18.11
C ALA A 241 -11.73 -10.97 -19.63
N ALA A 242 -10.52 -10.90 -20.19
CA ALA A 242 -10.28 -11.21 -21.60
C ALA A 242 -10.63 -12.67 -21.97
N TRP A 243 -10.33 -13.64 -21.09
CA TRP A 243 -10.72 -15.04 -21.27
C TRP A 243 -12.23 -15.23 -21.22
N SER A 244 -12.91 -14.70 -20.20
CA SER A 244 -14.36 -14.87 -20.02
C SER A 244 -15.19 -14.22 -21.13
N ALA A 245 -14.66 -13.17 -21.76
CA ALA A 245 -15.25 -12.54 -22.94
C ALA A 245 -15.20 -13.42 -24.20
N ARG A 246 -14.40 -14.50 -24.20
CA ARG A 246 -14.20 -15.42 -25.32
C ARG A 246 -14.93 -16.74 -25.10
N SER A 247 -16.17 -16.81 -25.57
CA SER A 247 -17.04 -17.98 -25.41
C SER A 247 -16.46 -19.27 -25.99
N ASP A 248 -15.65 -19.18 -27.04
CA ASP A 248 -14.95 -20.33 -27.63
C ASP A 248 -13.92 -20.94 -26.68
N LEU A 249 -13.12 -20.09 -26.00
CA LEU A 249 -12.14 -20.53 -25.01
C LEU A 249 -12.79 -21.06 -23.74
N VAL A 250 -13.87 -20.41 -23.29
CA VAL A 250 -14.64 -20.87 -22.12
C VAL A 250 -15.23 -22.26 -22.37
N VAL A 251 -15.81 -22.50 -23.55
CA VAL A 251 -16.37 -23.82 -23.92
C VAL A 251 -15.27 -24.87 -24.03
N ALA A 252 -14.12 -24.54 -24.64
CA ALA A 252 -12.98 -25.44 -24.75
C ALA A 252 -12.43 -25.83 -23.37
N TRP A 253 -12.20 -24.84 -22.50
CA TRP A 253 -11.74 -25.06 -21.13
C TRP A 253 -12.73 -25.90 -20.31
N THR A 254 -14.03 -25.56 -20.36
CA THR A 254 -15.07 -26.30 -19.63
C THR A 254 -15.09 -27.77 -20.01
N ARG A 255 -14.92 -28.09 -21.29
CA ARG A 255 -14.84 -29.48 -21.76
C ARG A 255 -13.59 -30.20 -21.23
N ARG A 256 -12.45 -29.54 -21.30
CA ARG A 256 -11.17 -30.06 -20.77
C ARG A 256 -11.27 -30.31 -19.26
N ALA A 257 -11.72 -29.31 -18.51
CA ALA A 257 -11.91 -29.38 -17.06
C ALA A 257 -12.82 -30.53 -16.64
N ALA A 258 -13.89 -30.82 -17.40
CA ALA A 258 -14.77 -31.95 -17.11
C ALA A 258 -14.12 -33.32 -17.34
N VAL A 259 -13.15 -33.42 -18.25
CA VAL A 259 -12.41 -34.67 -18.55
C VAL A 259 -11.25 -34.88 -17.59
N GLU A 260 -10.54 -33.80 -17.27
CA GLU A 260 -9.28 -33.84 -16.51
C GLU A 260 -9.47 -33.51 -15.02
N GLY A 261 -10.70 -33.18 -14.60
CA GLY A 261 -11.02 -32.90 -13.20
C GLY A 261 -10.56 -31.51 -12.71
N LEU A 262 -10.34 -30.57 -13.64
CA LEU A 262 -9.88 -29.21 -13.33
C LEU A 262 -11.04 -28.30 -12.89
N THR A 263 -10.71 -27.12 -12.38
CA THR A 263 -11.69 -26.07 -12.08
C THR A 263 -12.38 -25.55 -13.35
N PRO A 264 -13.64 -25.08 -13.26
CA PRO A 264 -14.39 -24.57 -14.41
C PRO A 264 -13.79 -23.32 -15.09
N ALA A 265 -12.84 -22.66 -14.43
CA ALA A 265 -12.06 -21.56 -14.94
C ALA A 265 -10.56 -21.80 -14.70
N PRO A 266 -9.66 -21.25 -15.52
CA PRO A 266 -8.23 -21.36 -15.31
C PRO A 266 -7.82 -20.65 -14.02
N ALA A 267 -7.00 -21.30 -13.20
CA ALA A 267 -6.62 -20.81 -11.87
C ALA A 267 -5.14 -20.44 -11.74
N ARG A 268 -4.31 -20.79 -12.74
CA ARG A 268 -2.85 -20.60 -12.68
C ARG A 268 -2.44 -19.37 -13.49
N TYR A 269 -1.66 -18.48 -12.86
CA TYR A 269 -1.05 -17.33 -13.51
C TYR A 269 0.47 -17.54 -13.55
N VAL A 270 1.09 -17.39 -14.70
CA VAL A 270 2.48 -17.80 -14.94
C VAL A 270 3.31 -16.61 -15.43
N GLU A 271 4.55 -16.53 -14.95
CA GLU A 271 5.62 -15.68 -15.50
C GLU A 271 6.71 -16.56 -16.13
N LEU A 272 7.06 -16.26 -17.39
CA LEU A 272 8.18 -16.85 -18.12
C LEU A 272 9.13 -15.74 -18.58
N ALA A 273 10.42 -15.86 -18.28
CA ALA A 273 11.44 -14.91 -18.73
C ALA A 273 12.39 -15.53 -19.77
N PHE A 274 12.61 -14.84 -20.90
CA PHE A 274 13.53 -15.20 -21.97
C PHE A 274 14.51 -14.03 -22.19
N GLY A 275 15.67 -14.10 -21.56
CA GLY A 275 16.64 -13.01 -21.49
C GLY A 275 16.05 -11.77 -20.83
N THR A 276 15.81 -10.73 -21.63
CA THR A 276 15.20 -9.48 -21.17
C THR A 276 13.69 -9.45 -21.33
N ASP A 277 13.11 -10.41 -22.05
CA ASP A 277 11.68 -10.46 -22.33
C ASP A 277 10.96 -11.24 -21.22
N VAL A 278 9.90 -10.66 -20.66
CA VAL A 278 9.09 -11.28 -19.60
C VAL A 278 7.64 -11.38 -20.08
N TYR A 279 7.08 -12.57 -20.01
CA TYR A 279 5.69 -12.87 -20.33
C TYR A 279 4.94 -13.27 -19.07
N ARG A 280 3.89 -12.54 -18.72
CA ARG A 280 2.99 -12.82 -17.60
C ARG A 280 1.57 -13.03 -18.11
N GLY A 281 0.91 -14.11 -17.71
CA GLY A 281 -0.45 -14.40 -18.17
C GLY A 281 -1.12 -15.60 -17.52
N LEU A 282 -2.43 -15.70 -17.75
CA LEU A 282 -3.26 -16.81 -17.30
C LEU A 282 -2.99 -18.05 -18.16
N GLU A 283 -2.68 -19.19 -17.55
CA GLU A 283 -2.48 -20.45 -18.26
C GLU A 283 -3.82 -20.95 -18.82
N ILE A 284 -3.93 -21.09 -20.14
CA ILE A 284 -5.17 -21.54 -20.81
C ILE A 284 -4.98 -22.84 -21.61
N ALA A 285 -3.73 -23.30 -21.79
CA ALA A 285 -3.39 -24.66 -22.20
C ALA A 285 -1.94 -24.99 -21.79
N GLY A 286 -1.65 -26.26 -21.52
CA GLY A 286 -0.33 -26.71 -21.07
C GLY A 286 -0.38 -28.15 -20.55
N PRO A 287 0.78 -28.83 -20.45
CA PRO A 287 0.89 -30.16 -19.86
C PRO A 287 0.50 -30.14 -18.37
N ASP A 288 -0.42 -31.02 -17.99
CA ASP A 288 -0.72 -31.24 -16.57
C ASP A 288 0.24 -32.27 -15.99
N VAL A 289 0.91 -31.91 -14.89
CA VAL A 289 1.65 -32.83 -14.04
C VAL A 289 0.95 -32.90 -12.69
N ASP A 290 0.98 -34.07 -12.10
CA ASP A 290 0.37 -34.45 -10.83
C ASP A 290 0.74 -33.49 -9.68
N ASP A 291 -0.30 -33.12 -8.91
CA ASP A 291 -0.46 -32.38 -7.64
C ASP A 291 0.46 -31.21 -7.23
N MET A 292 1.64 -31.01 -7.83
CA MET A 292 2.59 -29.98 -7.35
C MET A 292 3.37 -29.21 -8.44
N GLY A 293 3.06 -29.28 -9.74
CA GLY A 293 3.80 -28.44 -10.70
C GLY A 293 3.33 -28.40 -12.15
N CYS A 294 3.84 -27.40 -12.88
CA CYS A 294 3.82 -27.33 -14.35
C CYS A 294 4.93 -28.21 -14.93
N ASP A 295 4.67 -28.92 -16.03
CA ASP A 295 5.78 -29.48 -16.82
C ASP A 295 6.39 -28.36 -17.65
N TRP A 296 7.48 -27.79 -17.16
CA TRP A 296 8.21 -26.75 -17.89
C TRP A 296 8.92 -27.29 -19.14
N ASN A 297 8.87 -28.60 -19.42
CA ASN A 297 9.49 -29.18 -20.61
C ASN A 297 8.58 -29.24 -21.84
N GLU A 298 7.28 -28.93 -21.70
CA GLU A 298 6.39 -28.79 -22.86
C GLU A 298 5.89 -27.33 -23.04
N PRO A 299 5.37 -26.98 -24.22
CA PRO A 299 4.85 -25.66 -24.47
C PRO A 299 3.65 -25.31 -23.56
N ILE A 300 3.64 -24.06 -23.10
CA ILE A 300 2.54 -23.49 -22.30
C ILE A 300 1.89 -22.38 -23.12
N THR A 301 0.56 -22.35 -23.10
CA THR A 301 -0.25 -21.29 -23.72
C THR A 301 -0.78 -20.33 -22.67
N LEU A 302 -0.41 -19.05 -22.77
CA LEU A 302 -0.83 -17.98 -21.86
C LEU A 302 -1.82 -17.02 -22.54
N MET A 303 -2.83 -16.60 -21.79
CA MET A 303 -3.61 -15.39 -22.06
C MET A 303 -2.99 -14.22 -21.29
N LEU A 304 -2.43 -13.25 -22.02
CA LEU A 304 -1.84 -12.05 -21.43
C LEU A 304 -2.94 -11.06 -20.97
N PRO A 305 -2.65 -10.11 -20.06
CA PRO A 305 -3.60 -9.08 -19.62
C PRO A 305 -4.17 -8.24 -20.77
N SER A 306 -3.38 -8.08 -21.84
CA SER A 306 -3.82 -7.42 -23.08
C SER A 306 -4.87 -8.18 -23.89
N GLY A 307 -5.22 -9.41 -23.51
CA GLY A 307 -6.10 -10.32 -24.26
C GLY A 307 -5.43 -11.05 -25.42
N ARG A 308 -4.12 -10.86 -25.60
CA ARG A 308 -3.32 -11.63 -26.57
C ARG A 308 -3.06 -13.03 -26.03
N ILE A 309 -3.13 -14.01 -26.93
CA ILE A 309 -2.72 -15.40 -26.65
C ILE A 309 -1.30 -15.61 -27.17
N VAL A 310 -0.45 -16.21 -26.36
CA VAL A 310 0.91 -16.61 -26.73
C VAL A 310 1.13 -18.07 -26.36
N GLU A 311 1.84 -18.79 -27.22
CA GLU A 311 2.33 -20.14 -26.95
C GLU A 311 3.85 -20.03 -26.81
N LEU A 312 4.38 -20.53 -25.70
CA LEU A 312 5.76 -20.35 -25.29
C LEU A 312 6.37 -21.70 -24.97
N ASP A 313 7.57 -21.96 -25.48
CA ASP A 313 8.37 -23.12 -25.10
C ASP A 313 8.99 -22.83 -23.72
N ALA A 314 8.32 -23.32 -22.67
CA ALA A 314 8.74 -23.07 -21.30
C ALA A 314 10.14 -23.63 -21.02
N ALA A 315 10.60 -24.64 -21.76
CA ALA A 315 11.91 -25.26 -21.55
C ALA A 315 13.06 -24.30 -21.89
N GLN A 316 12.78 -23.27 -22.70
CA GLN A 316 13.76 -22.27 -23.14
C GLN A 316 13.79 -21.03 -22.25
N ALA A 317 12.90 -20.91 -21.27
CA ALA A 317 12.89 -19.75 -20.39
C ALA A 317 14.03 -19.85 -19.35
N ASP A 318 14.67 -18.71 -19.11
CA ASP A 318 15.73 -18.57 -18.11
C ASP A 318 15.16 -18.59 -16.68
N ARG A 319 13.87 -18.28 -16.51
CA ARG A 319 13.16 -18.25 -15.22
C ARG A 319 11.67 -18.54 -15.39
N HIS A 320 11.11 -19.30 -14.44
CA HIS A 320 9.68 -19.57 -14.31
C HIS A 320 9.18 -19.15 -12.93
N VAL A 321 7.99 -18.54 -12.88
CA VAL A 321 7.23 -18.32 -11.65
C VAL A 321 5.78 -18.71 -11.92
N MET A 322 5.14 -19.41 -10.99
CA MET A 322 3.73 -19.77 -11.06
C MET A 322 3.02 -19.25 -9.83
N VAL A 323 1.93 -18.53 -10.02
CA VAL A 323 1.05 -17.95 -9.01
C VAL A 323 -0.29 -18.66 -9.03
N GLY A 324 -0.63 -19.28 -7.91
CA GLY A 324 -1.85 -20.05 -7.73
C GLY A 324 -1.66 -21.55 -7.96
N GLY A 325 -2.25 -22.33 -7.04
CA GLY A 325 -2.26 -23.79 -7.05
C GLY A 325 -2.03 -24.35 -5.65
N HIS A 326 -3.11 -24.69 -4.94
CA HIS A 326 -3.19 -25.90 -4.12
C HIS A 326 -4.64 -26.15 -3.71
N ASP A 327 -5.21 -27.22 -4.23
CA ASP A 327 -6.08 -28.10 -3.45
C ASP A 327 -5.14 -29.05 -2.69
N HIS A 328 -5.10 -29.01 -1.36
CA HIS A 328 -4.81 -30.22 -0.58
C HIS A 328 -5.43 -30.18 0.82
N VAL A 329 -6.25 -31.20 1.05
CA VAL A 329 -6.86 -31.60 2.31
C VAL A 329 -5.78 -32.04 3.29
N VAL A 330 -5.72 -31.38 4.45
CA VAL A 330 -4.83 -31.74 5.57
C VAL A 330 -5.37 -32.96 6.32
N ARG A 331 -4.50 -33.93 6.61
CA ARG A 331 -4.64 -34.88 7.72
C ARG A 331 -3.59 -34.57 8.77
#